data_AF-A0A0C9TGF6-F1
#
_entry.id   AF-A0A0C9TGF6-F1
#
_cell.length_a   1.000
_cell.length_b   1.000
_cell.length_c   1.000
_cell.angle_alpha   90.00
_cell.angle_beta   90.00
_cell.angle_gamma   90.00
#
_symmetry.space_group_name_H-M   'P 1'
#
loop_
_entity.id
_entity.type
_entity.pdbx_description
1 polymer ?
#
loop_
_entity_poly.entity_id
_entity_poly.type
_entity_poly.pdbx_seq_one_letter_code
_entity_poly.pdbx_strand_id
1 'polypeptide(L)'
;IEERTPGATLVPILLSTDKTQITLFHNKAAYPIYMTIGNLPKEIRRKPSRGAQILVGYLPTSKLEHITNKSARRRTLTNIFHMCIGDGVLRRTHPLVACYIGDYPEQLLVTGMKTGECPGCNVPRGELGNADITFKFCDLKNILDALALVDDQPTNFTKACANAGIKPIYHPFWEDQPYCNIYRSI
;
A
#
# COMPACT_ATOMS: atom_id res chain seq x y z
N ILE A 1 18.06 -13.99 4.54
CA ILE A 1 16.85 -13.87 3.69
C ILE A 1 17.21 -14.33 2.29
N GLU A 2 18.22 -13.74 1.65
CA GLU A 2 18.74 -14.25 0.36
C GLU A 2 19.03 -15.76 0.35
N GLU A 3 19.69 -16.28 1.40
CA GLU A 3 19.98 -17.72 1.52
C GLU A 3 18.74 -18.62 1.58
N ARG A 4 17.61 -18.12 2.13
CA ARG A 4 16.37 -18.90 2.30
C ARG A 4 15.35 -18.63 1.21
N THR A 5 15.43 -17.46 0.58
CA THR A 5 14.52 -16.96 -0.46
C THR A 5 15.36 -16.09 -1.41
N PRO A 6 16.07 -16.69 -2.37
CA PRO A 6 16.85 -15.96 -3.36
C PRO A 6 15.97 -14.98 -4.14
N GLY A 7 16.49 -13.77 -4.41
CA GLY A 7 15.74 -12.72 -5.10
C GLY A 7 14.73 -11.96 -4.25
N ALA A 8 14.60 -12.26 -2.96
CA ALA A 8 13.69 -11.54 -2.08
C ALA A 8 14.13 -10.09 -1.83
N THR A 9 13.24 -9.14 -2.09
CA THR A 9 13.49 -7.72 -1.81
C THR A 9 13.05 -7.35 -0.40
N LEU A 10 13.96 -6.78 0.39
CA LEU A 10 13.61 -6.19 1.68
C LEU A 10 12.96 -4.83 1.48
N VAL A 11 11.78 -4.64 2.05
CA VAL A 11 11.09 -3.35 2.08
C VAL A 11 11.07 -2.79 3.51
N PRO A 12 12.16 -2.15 3.98
CA PRO A 12 12.22 -1.61 5.33
C PRO A 12 11.26 -0.43 5.50
N ILE A 13 10.49 -0.42 6.59
CA ILE A 13 9.68 0.72 7.00
C ILE A 13 10.55 1.64 7.87
N LEU A 14 10.63 2.90 7.48
CA LEU A 14 11.34 3.94 8.21
C LEU A 14 10.33 4.89 8.85
N LEU A 15 10.49 5.12 10.15
CA LEU A 15 9.72 6.09 10.91
C LEU A 15 10.62 7.27 11.26
N SER A 16 10.09 8.49 11.10
CA SER A 16 10.78 9.70 11.53
C SER A 16 9.84 10.64 12.25
N THR A 17 10.36 11.32 13.26
CA THR A 17 9.62 12.32 14.02
C THR A 17 10.54 13.48 14.35
N ASP A 18 10.03 14.70 14.19
CA ASP A 18 10.68 15.92 14.60
C ASP A 18 9.64 16.85 15.22
N LYS A 19 10.00 17.55 16.29
CA LYS A 19 9.04 18.38 17.02
C LYS A 19 8.73 19.62 16.20
N THR A 20 7.47 19.76 15.77
CA THR A 20 7.06 20.89 14.92
C THR A 20 6.02 21.74 15.64
N GLN A 21 6.09 23.06 15.45
CA GLN A 21 5.01 23.96 15.86
C GLN A 21 3.83 23.81 14.90
N ILE A 22 2.65 23.53 15.45
CA ILE A 22 1.42 23.31 14.67
C ILE A 22 0.58 24.58 14.53
N THR A 23 0.86 25.62 15.31
CA THR A 23 0.15 26.89 15.24
C THR A 23 1.12 28.07 15.23
N LEU A 24 0.84 29.07 14.39
CA LEU A 24 1.59 30.35 14.35
C LEU A 24 1.43 31.15 15.64
N PHE A 25 0.28 31.00 16.30
CA PHE A 25 -0.06 31.67 17.55
C PHE A 25 -0.26 30.64 18.67
N HIS A 26 0.06 30.99 19.91
CA HIS A 26 -0.08 30.14 21.11
C HIS A 26 0.89 28.95 21.27
N ASN A 27 1.98 28.88 20.49
CA ASN A 27 3.10 27.94 20.70
C ASN A 27 2.69 26.47 20.90
N LYS A 28 1.63 25.99 20.23
CA LYS A 28 1.28 24.57 20.28
C LYS A 28 2.25 23.80 19.40
N ALA A 29 2.78 22.72 19.95
CA ALA A 29 3.70 21.83 19.25
C ALA A 29 3.19 20.39 19.30
N ALA A 30 3.55 19.62 18.29
CA ALA A 30 3.30 18.19 18.23
C ALA A 30 4.51 17.49 17.61
N TYR A 31 4.60 16.19 17.81
CA TYR A 31 5.54 15.33 17.10
C TYR A 31 4.80 14.63 15.96
N PRO A 32 4.84 15.12 14.71
CA PRO A 32 4.43 14.33 13.57
C PRO A 32 5.21 13.02 13.51
N ILE A 33 4.52 11.93 13.18
CA ILE A 33 5.12 10.65 12.82
C ILE A 33 4.99 10.52 11.31
N TYR A 34 6.12 10.54 10.62
CA TYR A 34 6.20 10.24 9.20
C TYR A 34 6.64 8.80 8.99
N MET A 35 6.11 8.17 7.96
CA MET A 35 6.48 6.83 7.50
C MET A 35 6.93 6.88 6.04
N THR A 36 7.94 6.08 5.71
CA THR A 36 8.43 5.89 4.33
C THR A 36 9.06 4.51 4.18
N ILE A 37 9.31 4.06 2.96
CA ILE A 37 10.05 2.82 2.69
C ILE A 37 11.52 3.14 2.41
N GLY A 38 12.43 2.31 2.91
CA GLY A 38 13.87 2.54 2.75
C GLY A 38 14.41 2.24 1.36
N ASN A 39 13.63 1.58 0.49
CA ASN A 39 13.96 1.37 -0.92
C ASN A 39 13.97 2.68 -1.71
N LEU A 40 13.37 3.75 -1.18
CA LEU A 40 13.43 5.07 -1.80
C LEU A 40 14.80 5.74 -1.51
N PRO A 41 15.52 6.20 -2.55
CA PRO A 41 16.74 6.98 -2.38
C PRO A 41 16.55 8.15 -1.41
N LYS A 42 17.57 8.40 -0.58
CA LYS A 42 17.57 9.49 0.40
C LYS A 42 17.24 10.86 -0.22
N GLU A 43 17.78 11.11 -1.42
CA GLU A 43 17.54 12.31 -2.24
C GLU A 43 16.04 12.52 -2.52
N ILE A 44 15.29 11.45 -2.76
CA ILE A 44 13.85 11.50 -3.03
C ILE A 44 13.09 11.69 -1.71
N ARG A 45 13.45 10.93 -0.66
CA ARG A 45 12.82 11.02 0.67
C ARG A 45 12.93 12.41 1.30
N ARG A 46 13.99 13.15 0.99
CA ARG A 46 14.24 14.50 1.53
C ARG A 46 13.54 15.62 0.74
N LYS A 47 12.92 15.32 -0.40
CA LYS A 47 12.23 16.32 -1.23
C LYS A 47 10.72 16.27 -0.94
N PRO A 48 10.14 17.27 -0.25
CA PRO A 48 8.71 17.27 0.10
C PRO A 48 7.79 17.16 -1.12
N SER A 49 8.16 17.81 -2.23
CA SER A 49 7.41 17.79 -3.49
C SER A 49 7.31 16.41 -4.15
N ARG A 50 8.07 15.43 -3.70
CA ARG A 50 8.08 14.06 -4.25
C ARG A 50 7.14 13.12 -3.52
N GLY A 51 6.47 13.56 -2.45
CA GLY A 51 5.47 12.75 -1.73
C GLY A 51 6.02 11.43 -1.16
N ALA A 52 7.33 11.34 -0.95
CA ALA A 52 8.00 10.10 -0.56
C ALA A 52 7.84 9.71 0.92
N GLN A 53 7.14 10.53 1.70
CA GLN A 53 6.81 10.27 3.09
C GLN A 53 5.32 10.53 3.30
N ILE A 54 4.68 9.67 4.10
CA ILE A 54 3.30 9.86 4.53
C ILE A 54 3.27 10.26 5.99
N LEU A 55 2.37 11.17 6.36
CA LEU A 55 2.10 11.50 7.74
C LEU A 55 1.13 10.46 8.32
N VAL A 56 1.54 9.76 9.36
CA VAL A 56 0.75 8.70 10.02
C VAL A 56 -0.08 9.27 11.17
N GLY A 57 0.41 10.32 11.83
CA GLY A 57 -0.29 10.95 12.93
C GLY A 57 0.55 11.97 13.67
N TYR A 58 -0.03 12.56 14.71
CA TYR A 58 0.62 13.52 15.59
C TYR A 58 0.62 13.00 17.02
N LEU A 59 1.78 13.00 17.66
CA LEU A 59 1.87 12.76 19.10
C LEU A 59 1.77 14.10 19.86
N PRO A 60 1.05 14.11 20.99
CA PRO A 60 0.90 15.31 21.79
C PRO A 60 2.25 15.71 22.42
N THR A 61 2.42 17.01 22.60
CA THR A 61 3.45 17.53 23.51
C THR A 61 2.76 18.01 24.78
N SER A 62 3.34 17.67 25.94
CA SER A 62 2.87 18.17 27.23
C SER A 62 4.03 18.80 27.99
N LYS A 63 3.73 19.83 28.78
CA LYS A 63 4.71 20.45 29.67
C LYS A 63 4.74 19.77 31.05
N LEU A 64 3.66 19.07 31.43
CA LEU A 64 3.48 18.42 32.73
C LEU A 64 3.91 19.32 33.90
N GLU A 65 3.43 20.57 33.92
CA GLU A 65 3.87 21.60 34.88
C GLU A 65 3.57 21.24 36.34
N HIS A 66 2.55 20.40 36.58
CA HIS A 66 2.20 19.86 37.90
C HIS A 66 3.27 18.92 38.48
N ILE A 67 4.17 18.36 37.65
CA ILE A 67 5.29 17.53 38.13
C ILE A 67 6.48 18.46 38.44
N THR A 68 6.63 18.79 39.72
CA THR A 68 7.69 19.70 40.20
C THR A 68 9.10 19.09 40.08
N ASN A 69 9.22 17.78 40.27
CA ASN A 69 10.50 17.07 40.12
C ASN A 69 10.90 16.98 38.64
N LYS A 70 11.97 17.68 38.26
CA LYS A 70 12.48 17.77 36.88
C LYS A 70 12.85 16.41 36.28
N SER A 71 13.46 15.52 37.06
CA SER A 71 13.90 14.20 36.59
C SER A 71 12.71 13.27 36.37
N ALA A 72 11.76 13.26 37.31
CA ALA A 72 10.50 12.52 37.15
C ALA A 72 9.73 13.02 35.93
N ARG A 73 9.62 14.34 35.76
CA ARG A 73 8.96 14.96 34.61
C ARG A 73 9.56 14.53 33.26
N ARG A 74 10.89 14.55 33.13
CA ARG A 74 11.58 14.08 31.91
C ARG A 74 11.25 12.62 31.61
N ARG A 75 11.31 11.74 32.62
CA ARG A 75 10.98 10.32 32.48
C ARG A 75 9.53 10.11 32.07
N THR A 76 8.59 10.83 32.67
CA THR A 76 7.16 10.75 32.33
C THR A 76 6.92 11.20 30.89
N LEU A 77 7.57 12.27 30.42
CA LEU A 77 7.46 12.71 29.02
C LEU A 77 7.97 11.63 28.04
N THR A 78 9.10 11.00 28.33
CA THR A 78 9.62 9.88 27.54
C THR A 78 8.64 8.70 27.53
N ASN A 79 8.07 8.34 28.68
CA ASN A 79 7.08 7.27 28.77
C ASN A 79 5.82 7.58 27.95
N ILE A 80 5.29 8.80 28.03
CA ILE A 80 4.14 9.23 27.21
C ILE A 80 4.46 9.08 25.72
N PHE A 81 5.63 9.52 25.28
CA PHE A 81 6.04 9.37 23.89
C PHE A 81 6.02 7.91 23.45
N HIS A 82 6.62 7.00 24.23
CA HIS A 82 6.63 5.57 23.90
C HIS A 82 5.23 4.95 23.94
N MET A 83 4.39 5.29 24.92
CA MET A 83 3.00 4.81 24.99
C MET A 83 2.15 5.28 23.80
N CYS A 84 2.42 6.48 23.27
CA CYS A 84 1.69 7.01 22.11
C CYS A 84 2.13 6.39 20.79
N ILE A 85 3.40 5.94 20.67
CA ILE A 85 3.89 5.24 19.46
C ILE A 85 3.42 3.79 19.43
N GLY A 86 3.27 3.17 20.60
CA GLY A 86 2.75 1.82 20.69
C GLY A 86 2.28 1.49 22.09
N ASP A 87 1.33 0.57 22.16
CA ASP A 87 0.78 -0.01 23.39
C ASP A 87 1.74 -0.97 24.11
N GLY A 88 3.01 -1.03 23.68
CA GLY A 88 4.01 -1.97 24.20
C GLY A 88 3.82 -3.42 23.71
N VAL A 89 2.83 -3.68 22.83
CA VAL A 89 2.59 -5.02 22.29
C VAL A 89 3.42 -5.24 21.03
N LEU A 90 4.26 -6.27 21.06
CA LEU A 90 4.98 -6.74 19.88
C LEU A 90 3.99 -7.39 18.91
N ARG A 91 3.84 -6.81 17.72
CA ARG A 91 3.06 -7.39 16.62
C ARG A 91 3.97 -7.80 15.49
N ARG A 92 3.77 -9.01 14.97
CA ARG A 92 4.38 -9.43 13.70
C ARG A 92 3.54 -8.82 12.57
N THR A 93 4.10 -7.84 11.87
CA THR A 93 3.44 -7.16 10.75
C THR A 93 4.00 -7.64 9.41
N HIS A 94 3.12 -7.85 8.44
CA HIS A 94 3.45 -8.27 7.09
C HIS A 94 2.82 -7.27 6.11
N PRO A 95 3.61 -6.40 5.45
CA PRO A 95 3.09 -5.50 4.42
C PRO A 95 2.45 -6.31 3.29
N LEU A 96 1.31 -5.83 2.80
CA LEU A 96 0.55 -6.48 1.74
C LEU A 96 0.01 -5.43 0.77
N VAL A 97 -0.12 -5.80 -0.51
CA VAL A 97 -0.85 -4.99 -1.50
C VAL A 97 -2.33 -5.14 -1.19
N ALA A 98 -2.87 -4.20 -0.41
CA ALA A 98 -4.25 -4.27 0.07
C ALA A 98 -5.26 -3.78 -0.97
N CYS A 99 -4.94 -2.66 -1.62
CA CYS A 99 -5.76 -2.02 -2.63
C CYS A 99 -4.85 -1.18 -3.55
N TYR A 100 -5.20 -1.13 -4.83
CA TYR A 100 -4.64 -0.26 -5.84
C TYR A 100 -5.64 0.86 -6.10
N ILE A 101 -5.40 2.02 -5.50
CA ILE A 101 -6.27 3.19 -5.69
C ILE A 101 -5.93 3.80 -7.05
N GLY A 102 -6.84 3.62 -8.00
CA GLY A 102 -6.71 4.10 -9.36
C GLY A 102 -8.02 4.68 -9.86
N ASP A 103 -7.87 5.65 -10.75
CA ASP A 103 -8.87 6.12 -11.69
C ASP A 103 -9.18 4.98 -12.71
N TYR A 104 -10.29 5.03 -13.47
CA TYR A 104 -10.76 3.92 -14.31
C TYR A 104 -9.72 3.44 -15.33
N PRO A 105 -9.05 4.30 -16.12
CA PRO A 105 -7.97 3.88 -17.00
C PRO A 105 -6.82 3.19 -16.25
N GLU A 106 -6.42 3.67 -15.07
CA GLU A 106 -5.38 3.07 -14.24
C GLU A 106 -5.81 1.70 -13.69
N GLN A 107 -7.06 1.55 -13.26
CA GLN A 107 -7.62 0.26 -12.83
C GLN A 107 -7.57 -0.75 -13.97
N LEU A 108 -7.93 -0.36 -15.21
CA LEU A 108 -7.82 -1.23 -16.38
C LEU A 108 -6.37 -1.60 -16.71
N LEU A 109 -5.42 -0.68 -16.53
CA LEU A 109 -4.00 -0.96 -16.75
C LEU A 109 -3.49 -2.02 -15.77
N VAL A 110 -3.82 -1.86 -14.49
CA VAL A 110 -3.36 -2.76 -13.43
C VAL A 110 -4.01 -4.13 -13.51
N THR A 111 -5.30 -4.19 -13.84
CA THR A 111 -6.03 -5.46 -13.96
C THR A 111 -5.82 -6.15 -15.31
N GLY A 112 -5.21 -5.47 -16.29
CA GLY A 112 -5.05 -5.98 -17.65
C GLY A 112 -6.35 -6.02 -18.46
N MET A 113 -7.41 -5.37 -17.99
CA MET A 113 -8.72 -5.37 -18.64
C MET A 113 -8.75 -4.41 -19.85
N LYS A 114 -9.70 -4.61 -20.78
CA LYS A 114 -9.82 -3.77 -21.98
C LYS A 114 -10.71 -2.55 -21.70
N THR A 115 -10.48 -1.48 -22.46
CA THR A 115 -11.30 -0.27 -22.36
C THR A 115 -12.77 -0.59 -22.63
N GLY A 116 -13.64 -0.07 -21.76
CA GLY A 116 -15.09 -0.31 -21.82
C GLY A 116 -15.52 -1.63 -21.16
N GLU A 117 -14.67 -2.28 -20.37
CA GLU A 117 -15.01 -3.43 -19.52
C GLU A 117 -14.95 -3.03 -18.05
N CYS A 118 -15.58 -3.82 -17.18
CA CYS A 118 -15.41 -3.65 -15.74
C CYS A 118 -14.05 -4.21 -15.32
N PRO A 119 -13.28 -3.49 -14.49
CA PRO A 119 -11.98 -3.96 -14.04
C PRO A 119 -12.06 -5.07 -12.98
N GLY A 120 -13.24 -5.33 -12.39
CA GLY A 120 -13.41 -6.32 -11.32
C GLY A 120 -14.30 -7.51 -11.64
N CYS A 121 -15.29 -7.37 -12.53
CA CYS A 121 -16.30 -8.40 -12.78
C CYS A 121 -16.54 -8.70 -14.26
N ASN A 122 -17.12 -9.87 -14.52
CA ASN A 122 -17.39 -10.37 -15.87
C ASN A 122 -18.70 -9.82 -16.47
N VAL A 123 -19.01 -8.54 -16.21
CA VAL A 123 -20.19 -7.88 -16.77
C VAL A 123 -19.99 -7.66 -18.27
N PRO A 124 -20.97 -8.04 -19.11
CA PRO A 124 -20.95 -7.69 -20.53
C PRO A 124 -21.02 -6.17 -20.71
N ARG A 125 -20.35 -5.65 -21.75
CA ARG A 125 -20.26 -4.19 -21.99
C ARG A 125 -21.61 -3.49 -22.07
N GLY A 126 -22.65 -4.16 -22.58
CA GLY A 126 -24.00 -3.61 -22.70
C GLY A 126 -24.75 -3.48 -21.37
N GLU A 127 -24.29 -4.16 -20.32
CA GLU A 127 -24.92 -4.18 -18.99
C GLU A 127 -24.15 -3.34 -17.97
N LEU A 128 -23.11 -2.62 -18.40
CA LEU A 128 -22.35 -1.72 -17.53
C LEU A 128 -23.24 -0.60 -16.99
N GLY A 129 -23.20 -0.40 -15.67
CA GLY A 129 -24.02 0.60 -14.98
C GLY A 129 -25.40 0.12 -14.56
N ASN A 130 -25.79 -1.11 -14.90
CA ASN A 130 -27.02 -1.73 -14.41
C ASN A 130 -26.84 -2.23 -12.97
N ALA A 131 -27.40 -1.51 -11.99
CA ALA A 131 -27.27 -1.85 -10.57
C ALA A 131 -28.15 -3.04 -10.14
N ASP A 132 -29.14 -3.43 -10.94
CA ASP A 132 -30.09 -4.49 -10.60
C ASP A 132 -29.54 -5.89 -10.90
N ILE A 133 -28.42 -5.97 -11.62
CA ILE A 133 -27.79 -7.24 -12.02
C ILE A 133 -26.42 -7.36 -11.38
N THR A 134 -26.22 -8.44 -10.64
CA THR A 134 -24.91 -8.75 -10.04
C THR A 134 -24.14 -9.73 -10.91
N PHE A 135 -22.90 -9.39 -11.24
CA PHE A 135 -22.00 -10.27 -11.99
C PHE A 135 -20.90 -10.82 -11.08
N LYS A 136 -20.39 -12.02 -11.43
CA LYS A 136 -19.26 -12.62 -10.72
C LYS A 136 -17.98 -11.83 -10.99
N PHE A 137 -17.14 -11.72 -9.98
CA PHE A 137 -15.78 -11.20 -10.12
C PHE A 137 -14.97 -12.02 -11.12
N CYS A 138 -13.96 -11.41 -11.72
CA CYS A 138 -13.00 -12.10 -12.57
C CYS A 138 -12.34 -13.26 -11.79
N ASP A 139 -12.20 -14.40 -12.46
CA ASP A 139 -11.61 -15.59 -11.87
C ASP A 139 -10.08 -15.48 -11.91
N LEU A 140 -9.50 -15.11 -10.77
CA LEU A 140 -8.06 -14.96 -10.62
C LEU A 140 -7.30 -16.23 -11.01
N LYS A 141 -7.83 -17.41 -10.68
CA LYS A 141 -7.12 -18.67 -10.97
C LYS A 141 -7.03 -18.89 -12.48
N ASN A 142 -8.16 -18.74 -13.19
CA ASN A 142 -8.19 -18.86 -14.65
C ASN A 142 -7.26 -17.85 -15.33
N ILE A 143 -7.16 -16.64 -14.76
CA ILE A 143 -6.25 -15.60 -15.25
C ILE A 143 -4.79 -15.97 -15.01
N LEU A 144 -4.42 -16.43 -13.81
CA LEU A 144 -3.06 -16.89 -13.51
C LEU A 144 -2.66 -18.09 -14.38
N ASP A 145 -3.58 -19.05 -14.60
CA ASP A 145 -3.36 -20.19 -15.49
C ASP A 145 -3.08 -19.74 -16.94
N ALA A 146 -3.72 -18.66 -17.41
CA ALA A 146 -3.45 -18.08 -18.72
C ALA A 146 -2.11 -17.32 -18.76
N LEU A 147 -1.77 -16.59 -17.70
CA LEU A 147 -0.51 -15.84 -17.58
C LEU A 147 0.72 -16.77 -17.52
N ALA A 148 0.58 -17.94 -16.90
CA ALA A 148 1.64 -18.95 -16.82
C ALA A 148 2.09 -19.48 -18.19
N LEU A 149 1.31 -19.26 -19.27
CA LEU A 149 1.67 -19.62 -20.64
C LEU A 149 2.54 -18.57 -21.34
N VAL A 150 3.13 -17.62 -20.61
CA VAL A 150 3.94 -16.54 -21.19
C VAL A 150 5.17 -17.04 -21.95
N ASP A 151 5.78 -18.14 -21.50
CA ASP A 151 6.96 -18.76 -22.13
C ASP A 151 6.61 -19.77 -23.23
N ASP A 152 5.32 -20.03 -23.47
CA ASP A 152 4.82 -20.89 -24.54
C ASP A 152 4.85 -20.16 -25.92
N GLN A 153 4.30 -20.79 -26.96
CA GLN A 153 4.14 -20.11 -28.25
C GLN A 153 3.30 -18.83 -28.10
N PRO A 154 3.72 -17.68 -28.67
CA PRO A 154 3.03 -16.40 -28.52
C PRO A 154 1.54 -16.42 -28.91
N THR A 155 1.18 -17.28 -29.86
CA THR A 155 -0.20 -17.50 -30.30
C THR A 155 -1.05 -18.17 -29.24
N ASN A 156 -0.49 -19.13 -28.48
CA ASN A 156 -1.18 -19.82 -27.40
C ASN A 156 -1.38 -18.87 -26.21
N PHE A 157 -0.34 -18.15 -25.81
CA PHE A 157 -0.41 -17.14 -24.75
C PHE A 157 -1.49 -16.09 -25.04
N THR A 158 -1.47 -15.52 -26.25
CA THR A 158 -2.44 -14.49 -26.64
C THR A 158 -3.87 -15.03 -26.64
N LYS A 159 -4.07 -16.27 -27.11
CA LYS A 159 -5.39 -16.93 -27.09
C LYS A 159 -5.87 -17.22 -25.67
N ALA A 160 -5.00 -17.72 -24.80
CA ALA A 160 -5.35 -18.01 -23.41
C ALA A 160 -5.76 -16.73 -22.65
N CYS A 161 -4.97 -15.67 -22.76
CA CYS A 161 -5.30 -14.36 -22.19
C CYS A 161 -6.63 -13.83 -22.74
N ALA A 162 -6.87 -13.93 -24.05
CA ALA A 162 -8.13 -13.51 -24.66
C ALA A 162 -9.33 -14.30 -24.14
N ASN A 163 -9.19 -15.62 -23.95
CA ASN A 163 -10.23 -16.48 -23.38
C ASN A 163 -10.49 -16.19 -21.89
N ALA A 164 -9.45 -15.80 -21.15
CA ALA A 164 -9.56 -15.37 -19.76
C ALA A 164 -10.10 -13.94 -19.61
N GLY A 165 -10.27 -13.20 -20.71
CA GLY A 165 -10.82 -11.84 -20.72
C GLY A 165 -9.81 -10.73 -20.45
N ILE A 166 -8.50 -11.03 -20.45
CA ILE A 166 -7.45 -10.06 -20.15
C ILE A 166 -6.56 -9.77 -21.37
N LYS A 167 -5.83 -8.66 -21.33
CA LYS A 167 -4.73 -8.37 -22.26
C LYS A 167 -3.56 -9.33 -22.00
N PRO A 168 -2.77 -9.71 -23.03
CA PRO A 168 -1.54 -10.45 -22.83
C PRO A 168 -0.51 -9.56 -22.12
N ILE A 169 -0.39 -9.72 -20.80
CA ILE A 169 0.53 -8.98 -19.93
C ILE A 169 1.62 -9.91 -19.42
N TYR A 170 2.87 -9.43 -19.39
CA TYR A 170 4.02 -10.22 -18.95
C TYR A 170 4.28 -9.94 -17.47
N HIS A 171 4.22 -10.98 -16.64
CA HIS A 171 4.53 -10.95 -15.21
C HIS A 171 4.01 -9.73 -14.45
N PRO A 172 2.67 -9.56 -14.33
CA PRO A 172 2.13 -8.45 -13.56
C PRO A 172 2.60 -8.54 -12.10
N PHE A 173 2.86 -7.39 -11.48
CA PHE A 173 3.47 -7.34 -10.13
C PHE A 173 2.66 -8.07 -9.03
N TRP A 174 1.37 -8.31 -9.28
CA TRP A 174 0.45 -8.99 -8.37
C TRP A 174 0.34 -10.50 -8.62
N GLU A 175 0.96 -11.04 -9.68
CA GLU A 175 0.92 -12.47 -10.05
C GLU A 175 1.29 -13.37 -8.86
N ASP A 176 2.42 -13.09 -8.22
CA ASP A 176 2.98 -13.89 -7.13
C ASP A 176 2.55 -13.43 -5.73
N GLN A 177 1.61 -12.49 -5.62
CA GLN A 177 1.23 -11.93 -4.32
C GLN A 177 0.21 -12.84 -3.61
N PRO A 178 0.59 -13.59 -2.55
CA PRO A 178 -0.24 -14.67 -2.00
C PRO A 178 -1.54 -14.19 -1.34
N TYR A 179 -1.62 -12.90 -1.01
CA TYR A 179 -2.76 -12.29 -0.33
C TYR A 179 -3.39 -11.14 -1.14
N CYS A 180 -3.05 -11.02 -2.43
CA CYS A 180 -3.61 -9.99 -3.31
C CYS A 180 -4.48 -10.64 -4.38
N ASN A 181 -5.76 -10.25 -4.45
CA ASN A 181 -6.57 -10.48 -5.63
C ASN A 181 -6.86 -9.12 -6.25
N ILE A 182 -6.12 -8.77 -7.30
CA ILE A 182 -6.17 -7.42 -7.86
C ILE A 182 -7.57 -7.01 -8.31
N TYR A 183 -8.37 -7.95 -8.82
CA TYR A 183 -9.75 -7.73 -9.27
C TYR A 183 -10.73 -7.43 -8.14
N ARG A 184 -10.29 -7.56 -6.88
CA ARG A 184 -11.03 -7.23 -5.66
C ARG A 184 -10.34 -6.13 -4.82
N SER A 185 -9.22 -5.63 -5.33
CA SER A 185 -8.30 -4.73 -4.63
C SER A 185 -8.04 -3.49 -5.50
N ILE A 186 -9.08 -2.93 -6.12
CA ILE A 186 -9.05 -1.72 -6.96
C ILE A 186 -10.18 -0.77 -6.59
#